data_AF-L0RD13-F1
#
_entry.id   AF-L0RD13-F1
#
_cell.length_a   1.000
_cell.length_b   1.000
_cell.length_c   1.000
_cell.angle_alpha   90.00
_cell.angle_beta   90.00
_cell.angle_gamma   90.00
#
_symmetry.space_group_name_H-M   'P 1'
#
loop_
_entity.id
_entity.type
_entity.pdbx_description
1 polymer ?
#
loop_
_entity_poly.entity_id
_entity_poly.type
_entity_poly.pdbx_seq_one_letter_code
_entity_poly.pdbx_strand_id
1 'polypeptide(L)'
;MSGSGGSMTIIADNIQTPVWMDTNLQWNPKFWKSLKAKTLMRLNPHWHLDKKTEAGTPVEDMLVDKKFLSEPILSFEQNIFKADFPETGLSISARMDDNGGSTSLRYDFTPVADSKFTTEDAQKTVQYWLPSLREYYRLHQSNSVKHRFWRFFMDKIMLTMNPTQRRICSFMFKLTMLEILFVTALIIGWHFYGG
;
A
#
# COMPACT_ATOMS: atom_id res chain seq x y z
N MET A 1 24.11 13.88 55.98
CA MET A 1 24.13 14.25 54.55
C MET A 1 24.99 13.23 53.82
N SER A 2 24.39 12.36 53.02
CA SER A 2 25.06 11.66 51.91
C SER A 2 23.96 11.02 51.06
N GLY A 3 23.66 11.64 49.91
CA GLY A 3 22.69 11.15 48.95
C GLY A 3 23.32 10.06 48.11
N SER A 4 22.79 8.84 48.20
CA SER A 4 23.15 7.74 47.31
C SER A 4 22.33 7.86 46.03
N GLY A 5 23.01 8.18 44.93
CA GLY A 5 22.44 8.37 43.61
C GLY A 5 21.68 7.15 43.11
N GLY A 6 20.44 7.37 42.70
CA GLY A 6 19.63 6.39 42.00
C GLY A 6 20.25 6.06 40.64
N SER A 7 20.50 4.76 40.41
CA SER A 7 20.76 4.24 39.07
C SER A 7 19.53 4.48 38.21
N MET A 8 19.64 5.38 37.23
CA MET A 8 18.70 5.41 36.11
C MET A 8 18.96 4.18 35.25
N THR A 9 18.20 3.13 35.49
CA THR A 9 18.01 2.05 34.54
C THR A 9 17.30 2.65 33.33
N ILE A 10 18.06 2.99 32.28
CA ILE A 10 17.49 3.29 30.97
C ILE A 10 16.80 2.00 30.55
N ILE A 11 15.47 1.99 30.64
CA ILE A 11 14.62 0.98 30.02
C ILE A 11 14.87 1.15 28.53
N ALA A 12 15.75 0.31 27.98
CA ALA A 12 15.84 0.12 26.56
C ALA A 12 14.46 -0.40 26.14
N ASP A 13 13.65 0.51 25.59
CA ASP A 13 12.38 0.15 24.98
C ASP A 13 12.64 -1.04 24.07
N ASN A 14 11.87 -2.09 24.32
CA ASN A 14 11.92 -3.34 23.60
C ASN A 14 11.55 -3.05 22.14
N ILE A 15 12.55 -2.76 21.31
CA ILE A 15 12.41 -2.64 19.87
C ILE A 15 12.05 -4.05 19.41
N GLN A 16 10.74 -4.33 19.34
CA GLN A 16 10.23 -5.54 18.71
C GLN A 16 10.87 -5.62 17.33
N THR A 17 11.78 -6.58 17.16
CA THR A 17 12.43 -6.83 15.88
C THR A 17 11.34 -7.00 14.84
N PRO A 18 11.29 -6.19 13.78
CA PRO A 18 10.16 -6.20 12.87
C PRO A 18 10.01 -7.57 12.24
N VAL A 19 8.87 -8.20 12.52
CA VAL A 19 8.57 -9.57 12.11
C VAL A 19 8.32 -9.57 10.61
N TRP A 20 9.04 -10.43 9.89
CA TRP A 20 8.79 -10.66 8.47
C TRP A 20 7.41 -11.31 8.30
N MET A 21 6.59 -10.71 7.44
CA MET A 21 5.27 -11.20 7.09
C MET A 21 5.38 -12.06 5.83
N ASP A 22 5.14 -13.36 5.99
CA ASP A 22 5.10 -14.28 4.85
C ASP A 22 3.85 -14.08 4.01
N THR A 23 4.04 -13.95 2.70
CA THR A 23 2.93 -13.70 1.78
C THR A 23 2.40 -14.96 1.10
N ASN A 24 3.13 -16.08 1.19
CA ASN A 24 2.91 -17.33 0.43
C ASN A 24 2.90 -17.12 -1.10
N LEU A 25 3.49 -16.03 -1.59
CA LEU A 25 3.59 -15.72 -3.02
C LEU A 25 5.01 -16.00 -3.50
N GLN A 26 5.16 -16.69 -4.63
CA GLN A 26 6.48 -16.98 -5.22
C GLN A 26 7.27 -15.68 -5.49
N TRP A 27 8.57 -15.66 -5.29
CA TRP A 27 9.44 -14.51 -5.53
C TRP A 27 9.56 -14.24 -7.03
N ASN A 28 9.30 -13.00 -7.42
CA ASN A 28 9.34 -12.55 -8.80
C ASN A 28 10.25 -11.32 -8.90
N PRO A 29 11.54 -11.51 -9.22
CA PRO A 29 12.50 -10.40 -9.28
C PRO A 29 12.17 -9.41 -10.40
N LYS A 30 11.48 -9.84 -11.46
CA LYS A 30 11.06 -8.94 -12.56
C LYS A 30 10.04 -7.92 -12.06
N PHE A 31 9.08 -8.35 -11.24
CA PHE A 31 8.10 -7.46 -10.64
C PHE A 31 8.79 -6.39 -9.78
N TRP A 32 9.60 -6.82 -8.81
CA TRP A 32 10.26 -5.92 -7.85
C TRP A 32 11.21 -4.93 -8.53
N LYS A 33 11.96 -5.37 -9.56
CA LYS A 33 12.80 -4.47 -10.39
C LYS A 33 12.00 -3.49 -11.23
N SER A 34 10.78 -3.85 -11.65
CA SER A 34 9.92 -3.00 -12.48
C SER A 34 9.05 -2.03 -11.67
N LEU A 35 9.00 -2.20 -10.35
CA LEU A 35 8.14 -1.41 -9.47
C LEU A 35 8.65 0.03 -9.42
N LYS A 36 7.78 0.98 -9.79
CA LYS A 36 8.11 2.41 -9.77
C LYS A 36 7.72 3.03 -8.44
N ALA A 37 8.49 4.02 -7.99
CA ALA A 37 8.24 4.82 -6.79
C ALA A 37 6.78 5.30 -6.72
N LYS A 38 6.32 5.95 -7.77
CA LYS A 38 4.94 6.45 -7.87
C LYS A 38 3.89 5.35 -7.76
N THR A 39 4.15 4.16 -8.31
CA THR A 39 3.23 3.02 -8.19
C THR A 39 3.16 2.58 -6.73
N LEU A 40 4.31 2.39 -6.07
CA LEU A 40 4.36 1.98 -4.67
C LEU A 40 3.61 2.95 -3.75
N MET A 41 3.81 4.27 -3.91
CA MET A 41 3.11 5.29 -3.13
C MET A 41 1.59 5.21 -3.31
N ARG A 42 1.13 4.98 -4.55
CA ARG A 42 -0.29 4.87 -4.87
C ARG A 42 -0.94 3.55 -4.43
N LEU A 43 -0.13 2.55 -4.04
CA LEU A 43 -0.63 1.32 -3.43
C LEU A 43 -1.11 1.55 -2.00
N ASN A 44 -0.71 2.65 -1.36
CA ASN A 44 -1.31 3.05 -0.11
C ASN A 44 -2.74 3.58 -0.37
N PRO A 45 -3.80 2.93 0.18
CA PRO A 45 -5.17 3.31 -0.10
C PRO A 45 -5.59 4.65 0.52
N HIS A 46 -4.83 5.15 1.50
CA HIS A 46 -5.14 6.38 2.23
C HIS A 46 -4.32 7.59 1.79
N TRP A 47 -3.33 7.39 0.92
CA TRP A 47 -2.50 8.47 0.41
C TRP A 47 -3.18 9.15 -0.77
N HIS A 48 -3.41 10.45 -0.62
CA HIS A 48 -3.71 11.35 -1.70
C HIS A 48 -2.41 11.92 -2.26
N LEU A 49 -2.19 11.78 -3.57
CA LEU A 49 -0.95 12.15 -4.24
C LEU A 49 -1.21 13.26 -5.24
N ASP A 50 -0.60 14.41 -5.00
CA ASP A 50 -0.67 15.55 -5.90
C ASP A 50 0.34 15.45 -7.06
N LYS A 51 0.34 16.47 -7.93
CA LYS A 51 1.32 16.58 -9.01
C LYS A 51 2.73 16.68 -8.41
N LYS A 52 3.66 15.89 -8.95
CA LYS A 52 5.08 15.94 -8.57
C LYS A 52 5.60 17.36 -8.79
N THR A 53 6.25 17.91 -7.77
CA THR A 53 6.97 19.17 -7.79
C THR A 53 8.48 18.90 -7.86
N GLU A 54 9.30 19.95 -7.99
CA GLU A 54 10.77 19.82 -7.96
C GLU A 54 11.29 19.30 -6.61
N ALA A 55 10.54 19.56 -5.52
CA ALA A 55 10.91 19.17 -4.15
C ALA A 55 10.39 17.78 -3.75
N GLY A 56 9.63 17.10 -4.60
CA GLY A 56 9.07 15.78 -4.31
C GLY A 56 7.61 15.62 -4.74
N THR A 57 6.96 14.53 -4.32
CA THR A 57 5.53 14.33 -4.56
C THR A 57 4.77 14.71 -3.30
N PRO A 58 3.88 15.73 -3.31
CA PRO A 58 3.06 16.02 -2.14
C PRO A 58 2.09 14.88 -1.87
N VAL A 59 2.09 14.44 -0.62
CA VAL A 59 1.26 13.37 -0.10
C VAL A 59 0.43 13.91 1.05
N GLU A 60 -0.88 13.65 1.00
CA GLU A 60 -1.80 13.82 2.13
C GLU A 60 -2.27 12.44 2.57
N ASP A 61 -1.85 12.00 3.76
CA ASP A 61 -2.30 10.76 4.38
C ASP A 61 -3.62 11.00 5.10
N MET A 62 -4.71 10.55 4.49
CA MET A 62 -6.08 10.72 4.99
C MET A 62 -6.36 9.92 6.27
N LEU A 63 -5.50 8.95 6.64
CA LEU A 63 -5.69 8.12 7.83
C LEU A 63 -5.22 8.83 9.10
N VAL A 64 -4.12 9.58 8.98
CA VAL A 64 -3.47 10.29 10.09
C VAL A 64 -3.57 11.80 9.97
N ASP A 65 -4.22 12.29 8.91
CA ASP A 65 -4.45 13.71 8.59
C ASP A 65 -3.14 14.52 8.53
N LYS A 66 -2.16 13.99 7.78
CA LYS A 66 -0.82 14.60 7.64
C LYS A 66 -0.44 14.85 6.20
N LYS A 67 0.24 15.98 5.98
CA LYS A 67 0.80 16.38 4.69
C LYS A 67 2.31 16.35 4.74
N PHE A 68 2.93 15.74 3.74
CA PHE A 68 4.38 15.68 3.60
C PHE A 68 4.75 15.61 2.12
N LEU A 69 5.99 16.01 1.81
CA LEU A 69 6.59 15.73 0.51
C LEU A 69 7.26 14.37 0.60
N SER A 70 7.12 13.56 -0.44
CA SER A 70 7.73 12.24 -0.47
C SER A 70 8.48 12.01 -1.77
N GLU A 71 9.73 11.57 -1.62
CA GLU A 71 10.64 11.14 -2.66
C GLU A 71 11.26 9.78 -2.26
N PRO A 72 10.52 8.68 -2.47
CA PRO A 72 10.99 7.39 -2.03
C PRO A 72 12.20 6.92 -2.83
N ILE A 73 13.18 6.42 -2.11
CA ILE A 73 14.40 5.82 -2.67
C ILE A 73 14.15 4.32 -2.79
N LEU A 74 14.13 3.83 -4.03
CA LEU A 74 13.98 2.40 -4.31
C LEU A 74 15.34 1.78 -4.57
N SER A 75 15.65 0.70 -3.88
CA SER A 75 16.83 -0.13 -4.13
C SER A 75 16.43 -1.59 -4.31
N PHE A 76 17.21 -2.29 -5.13
CA PHE A 76 17.07 -3.71 -5.35
C PHE A 76 18.46 -4.35 -5.36
N GLU A 77 18.78 -5.07 -4.29
CA GLU A 77 20.09 -5.70 -4.10
C GLU A 77 19.90 -7.13 -3.61
N GLN A 78 20.62 -8.09 -4.18
CA GLN A 78 20.69 -9.47 -3.66
C GLN A 78 19.32 -10.14 -3.38
N ASN A 79 18.30 -9.92 -4.22
CA ASN A 79 16.92 -10.40 -4.02
C ASN A 79 16.20 -9.79 -2.81
N ILE A 80 16.62 -8.60 -2.41
CA ILE A 80 15.95 -7.73 -1.45
C ILE A 80 15.56 -6.46 -2.20
N PHE A 81 14.27 -6.19 -2.21
CA PHE A 81 13.73 -4.89 -2.59
C PHE A 81 13.56 -4.05 -1.32
N LYS A 82 13.99 -2.79 -1.37
CA LYS A 82 13.79 -1.84 -0.28
C LYS A 82 13.27 -0.53 -0.84
N ALA A 83 12.30 0.04 -0.15
CA ALA A 83 11.74 1.34 -0.43
C ALA A 83 11.85 2.19 0.82
N ASP A 84 12.71 3.20 0.79
CA ASP A 84 12.95 4.11 1.90
C ASP A 84 12.22 5.43 1.66
N PHE A 85 11.49 5.89 2.67
CA PHE A 85 10.75 7.16 2.71
C PHE A 85 11.43 8.07 3.74
N PRO A 86 12.48 8.81 3.35
CA PRO A 86 13.31 9.55 4.30
C PRO A 86 12.53 10.63 5.06
N GLU A 87 11.44 11.14 4.50
CA GLU A 87 10.65 12.22 5.10
C GLU A 87 9.73 11.73 6.22
N THR A 88 9.30 10.47 6.13
CA THR A 88 8.50 9.81 7.18
C THR A 88 9.35 8.90 8.05
N GLY A 89 10.58 8.56 7.66
CA GLY A 89 11.41 7.57 8.33
C GLY A 89 10.93 6.13 8.16
N LEU A 90 9.96 5.91 7.27
CA LEU A 90 9.39 4.59 6.99
C LEU A 90 10.23 3.88 5.92
N SER A 91 10.44 2.58 6.09
CA SER A 91 11.02 1.73 5.06
C SER A 91 10.17 0.49 4.86
N ILE A 92 9.96 0.08 3.61
CA ILE A 92 9.29 -1.18 3.26
C ILE A 92 10.29 -2.07 2.55
N SER A 93 10.45 -3.29 3.04
CA SER A 93 11.36 -4.27 2.48
C SER A 93 10.60 -5.52 2.01
N ALA A 94 11.01 -6.08 0.88
CA ALA A 94 10.55 -7.37 0.41
C ALA A 94 11.78 -8.24 0.10
N ARG A 95 11.78 -9.49 0.55
CA ARG A 95 12.88 -10.44 0.26
C ARG A 95 12.35 -11.78 -0.18
N MET A 96 13.21 -12.53 -0.85
CA MET A 96 13.04 -13.97 -1.02
C MET A 96 13.30 -14.67 0.32
N ASP A 97 12.36 -15.49 0.75
CA ASP A 97 12.47 -16.31 1.96
C ASP A 97 13.38 -17.52 1.72
N ASP A 98 14.04 -17.94 2.80
CA ASP A 98 15.02 -19.03 2.80
C ASP A 98 14.34 -20.41 2.61
N ASN A 99 13.05 -20.54 2.96
CA ASN A 99 12.30 -21.80 2.96
C ASN A 99 11.64 -22.19 1.63
N GLY A 100 12.05 -21.62 0.48
CA GLY A 100 11.60 -22.11 -0.83
C GLY A 100 11.14 -21.05 -1.82
N GLY A 101 11.74 -19.86 -1.77
CA GLY A 101 11.53 -18.85 -2.82
C GLY A 101 10.23 -18.07 -2.69
N SER A 102 9.53 -18.13 -1.55
CA SER A 102 8.38 -17.27 -1.27
C SER A 102 8.82 -15.83 -0.97
N THR A 103 7.91 -14.88 -1.10
CA THR A 103 8.17 -13.46 -0.79
C THR A 103 7.74 -13.15 0.64
N SER A 104 8.63 -12.55 1.42
CA SER A 104 8.32 -12.02 2.75
C SER A 104 8.43 -10.50 2.73
N LEU A 105 7.50 -9.82 3.41
CA LEU A 105 7.45 -8.37 3.51
C LEU A 105 7.78 -7.92 4.93
N ARG A 106 8.41 -6.77 5.06
CA ARG A 106 8.71 -6.13 6.34
C ARG A 106 8.54 -4.62 6.20
N TYR A 107 8.25 -3.96 7.30
CA TYR A 107 8.42 -2.53 7.42
C TYR A 107 9.36 -2.21 8.57
N ASP A 108 10.03 -1.09 8.47
CA ASP A 108 10.88 -0.50 9.49
C ASP A 108 10.46 0.97 9.65
N PHE A 109 10.60 1.50 10.86
CA PHE A 109 10.34 2.90 11.13
C PHE A 109 11.47 3.46 11.99
N THR A 110 12.13 4.50 11.50
CA THR A 110 13.14 5.25 12.24
C THR A 110 12.62 6.66 12.42
N PRO A 111 12.35 7.11 13.66
CA PRO A 111 11.90 8.48 13.90
C PRO A 111 12.89 9.49 13.33
N VAL A 112 12.39 10.46 12.56
CA VAL A 112 13.18 11.55 12.00
C VAL A 112 12.86 12.83 12.78
N ALA A 113 13.88 13.55 13.22
CA ALA A 113 13.75 14.69 14.16
C ALA A 113 12.79 15.78 13.69
N ASP A 114 12.68 16.00 12.37
CA ASP A 114 11.81 17.01 11.77
C ASP A 114 10.48 16.45 11.24
N SER A 115 10.24 15.15 11.41
CA SER A 115 9.03 14.51 10.93
C SER A 115 7.92 14.59 11.96
N LYS A 116 6.74 15.02 11.52
CA LYS A 116 5.52 14.94 12.34
C LYS A 116 4.99 13.51 12.44
N PHE A 117 5.61 12.54 11.78
CA PHE A 117 5.16 11.15 11.76
C PHE A 117 5.59 10.42 13.04
N THR A 118 4.64 9.84 13.77
CA THR A 118 4.90 9.04 14.97
C THR A 118 4.98 7.56 14.62
N THR A 119 5.51 6.74 15.54
CA THR A 119 5.51 5.27 15.40
C THR A 119 4.10 4.71 15.21
N GLU A 120 3.11 5.26 15.91
CA GLU A 120 1.70 4.86 15.81
C GLU A 120 1.12 5.17 14.43
N ASP A 121 1.48 6.32 13.85
CA ASP A 121 1.07 6.69 12.49
C ASP A 121 1.68 5.74 11.47
N ALA A 122 2.98 5.44 11.59
CA ALA A 122 3.66 4.48 10.73
C ALA A 122 2.98 3.11 10.77
N GLN A 123 2.67 2.61 11.97
CA GLN A 123 1.98 1.33 12.12
C GLN A 123 0.59 1.33 11.46
N LYS A 124 -0.21 2.38 11.69
CA LYS A 124 -1.54 2.53 11.08
C LYS A 124 -1.46 2.61 9.56
N THR A 125 -0.56 3.43 9.02
CA THR A 125 -0.36 3.60 7.58
C THR A 125 0.06 2.28 6.92
N VAL A 126 1.01 1.56 7.53
CA VAL A 126 1.53 0.28 7.02
C VAL A 126 0.50 -0.84 7.11
N GLN A 127 -0.35 -0.85 8.14
CA GLN A 127 -1.39 -1.86 8.35
C GLN A 127 -2.28 -2.05 7.12
N TYR A 128 -2.59 -0.98 6.39
CA TYR A 128 -3.37 -1.04 5.15
C TYR A 128 -2.52 -1.10 3.89
N TRP A 129 -1.31 -0.57 3.94
CA TRP A 129 -0.40 -0.52 2.80
C TRP A 129 0.19 -1.90 2.46
N LEU A 130 0.67 -2.67 3.44
CA LEU A 130 1.25 -3.99 3.20
C LEU A 130 0.26 -4.98 2.57
N PRO A 131 -1.00 -5.11 3.05
CA PRO A 131 -2.01 -5.93 2.39
C PRO A 131 -2.30 -5.47 0.95
N SER A 132 -2.36 -4.16 0.70
CA SER A 132 -2.59 -3.60 -0.63
C SER A 132 -1.43 -3.91 -1.59
N LEU A 133 -0.18 -3.81 -1.10
CA LEU A 133 1.02 -4.22 -1.84
C LEU A 133 1.03 -5.72 -2.13
N ARG A 134 0.70 -6.56 -1.14
CA ARG A 134 0.58 -8.01 -1.31
C ARG A 134 -0.45 -8.37 -2.37
N GLU A 135 -1.61 -7.74 -2.36
CA GLU A 135 -2.67 -8.01 -3.33
C GLU A 135 -2.27 -7.56 -4.73
N TYR A 136 -1.65 -6.39 -4.86
CA TYR A 136 -1.08 -5.94 -6.12
C TYR A 136 -0.01 -6.90 -6.66
N TYR A 137 0.84 -7.42 -5.77
CA TYR A 137 1.85 -8.41 -6.13
C TYR A 137 1.22 -9.74 -6.59
N ARG A 138 0.21 -10.24 -5.87
CA ARG A 138 -0.56 -11.45 -6.23
C ARG A 138 -1.16 -11.35 -7.63
N LEU A 139 -1.69 -10.17 -7.98
CA LEU A 139 -2.25 -9.90 -9.30
C LEU A 139 -1.22 -9.94 -10.42
N HIS A 140 0.03 -9.55 -10.14
CA HIS A 140 1.13 -9.59 -11.13
C HIS A 140 1.73 -10.98 -11.31
N GLN A 141 1.50 -11.90 -10.37
CA GLN A 141 1.96 -13.29 -10.45
C GLN A 141 1.02 -14.18 -11.28
N SER A 142 -0.28 -13.89 -11.29
CA SER A 142 -1.26 -14.67 -12.05
C SER A 142 -1.30 -14.24 -13.51
N ASN A 143 -0.90 -15.13 -14.44
CA ASN A 143 -0.78 -14.85 -15.88
C ASN A 143 -2.10 -14.94 -16.68
N SER A 144 -3.27 -14.88 -16.04
CA SER A 144 -4.55 -15.03 -16.75
C SER A 144 -4.97 -13.74 -17.47
N VAL A 145 -5.67 -13.85 -18.61
CA VAL A 145 -6.11 -12.70 -19.45
C VAL A 145 -6.97 -11.70 -18.67
N LYS A 146 -7.72 -12.19 -17.67
CA LYS A 146 -8.45 -11.37 -16.68
C LYS A 146 -7.52 -10.45 -15.87
N HIS A 147 -6.30 -10.89 -15.56
CA HIS A 147 -5.29 -10.08 -14.86
C HIS A 147 -4.67 -9.00 -15.74
N ARG A 148 -4.58 -9.18 -17.06
CA ARG A 148 -4.17 -8.06 -17.95
C ARG A 148 -5.19 -6.93 -17.95
N PHE A 149 -6.48 -7.26 -18.03
CA PHE A 149 -7.55 -6.27 -17.92
C PHE A 149 -7.56 -5.60 -16.53
N TRP A 150 -7.37 -6.38 -15.47
CA TRP A 150 -7.31 -5.85 -14.11
C TRP A 150 -6.05 -5.02 -13.83
N ARG A 151 -4.90 -5.35 -14.42
CA ARG A 151 -3.66 -4.56 -14.35
C ARG A 151 -3.83 -3.23 -15.06
N PHE A 152 -4.52 -3.22 -16.20
CA PHE A 152 -4.91 -1.98 -16.89
C PHE A 152 -5.94 -1.18 -16.08
N PHE A 153 -6.92 -1.83 -15.45
CA PHE A 153 -7.89 -1.20 -14.55
C PHE A 153 -7.22 -0.60 -13.31
N MET A 154 -6.30 -1.33 -12.67
CA MET A 154 -5.49 -0.85 -11.55
C MET A 154 -4.64 0.35 -11.97
N ASP A 155 -3.84 0.22 -13.03
CA ASP A 155 -2.92 1.27 -13.46
C ASP A 155 -3.63 2.53 -13.97
N LYS A 156 -4.79 2.38 -14.60
CA LYS A 156 -5.50 3.49 -15.27
C LYS A 156 -6.64 4.06 -14.44
N ILE A 157 -7.37 3.25 -13.68
CA ILE A 157 -8.54 3.66 -12.88
C ILE A 157 -8.16 3.75 -11.40
N MET A 158 -7.59 2.71 -10.78
CA MET A 158 -7.27 2.76 -9.34
C MET A 158 -6.15 3.76 -9.04
N LEU A 159 -5.01 3.71 -9.73
CA LEU A 159 -3.88 4.61 -9.50
C LEU A 159 -4.21 6.07 -9.84
N THR A 160 -5.16 6.34 -10.75
CA THR A 160 -5.52 7.72 -11.15
C THR A 160 -6.61 8.33 -10.26
N MET A 161 -7.39 7.51 -9.55
CA MET A 161 -8.51 8.00 -8.75
C MET A 161 -8.11 8.30 -7.30
N ASN A 162 -8.50 9.50 -6.86
CA ASN A 162 -8.48 9.96 -5.48
C ASN A 162 -9.33 9.02 -4.58
N PRO A 163 -8.96 8.69 -3.31
CA PRO A 163 -9.79 7.91 -2.38
C PRO A 163 -11.28 8.29 -2.35
N THR A 164 -11.61 9.58 -2.45
CA THR A 164 -13.00 10.08 -2.55
C THR A 164 -13.67 9.68 -3.86
N GLN A 165 -12.94 9.77 -4.98
CA GLN A 165 -13.43 9.35 -6.30
C GLN A 165 -13.59 7.83 -6.40
N ARG A 166 -12.72 7.04 -5.75
CA ARG A 166 -12.89 5.56 -5.69
C ARG A 166 -14.18 5.16 -4.98
N ARG A 167 -14.55 5.86 -3.90
CA ARG A 167 -15.84 5.64 -3.21
C ARG A 167 -17.02 5.99 -4.13
N ILE A 168 -17.01 7.18 -4.74
CA ILE A 168 -18.08 7.64 -5.64
C ILE A 168 -18.23 6.71 -6.86
N CYS A 169 -17.12 6.30 -7.46
CA CYS A 169 -17.13 5.41 -8.62
C CYS A 169 -17.66 4.01 -8.26
N SER A 170 -17.32 3.48 -7.07
CA SER A 170 -17.90 2.23 -6.58
C SER A 170 -19.42 2.32 -6.37
N PHE A 171 -19.90 3.46 -5.84
CA PHE A 171 -21.34 3.70 -5.72
C PHE A 171 -22.04 3.81 -7.08
N MET A 172 -21.47 4.56 -8.02
CA MET A 172 -22.02 4.67 -9.38
C MET A 172 -22.05 3.31 -10.08
N PHE A 173 -20.96 2.54 -10.01
CA PHE A 173 -20.91 1.22 -10.63
C PHE A 173 -21.95 0.25 -10.05
N LYS A 174 -22.14 0.27 -8.72
CA LYS A 174 -23.22 -0.51 -8.06
C LYS A 174 -24.60 -0.09 -8.54
N LEU A 175 -24.84 1.22 -8.70
CA LEU A 175 -26.09 1.75 -9.24
C LEU A 175 -26.31 1.30 -10.68
N THR A 176 -25.31 1.40 -11.55
CA THR A 176 -25.42 0.97 -12.95
C THR A 176 -25.64 -0.55 -13.07
N MET A 177 -25.00 -1.35 -12.23
CA MET A 177 -25.25 -2.80 -12.19
C MET A 177 -26.68 -3.13 -11.71
N LEU A 178 -27.17 -2.40 -10.70
CA LEU A 178 -28.54 -2.55 -10.22
C LEU A 178 -29.55 -2.14 -11.30
N GLU A 179 -29.27 -1.07 -12.04
CA GLU A 179 -30.09 -0.60 -13.16
C GLU A 179 -30.16 -1.64 -14.28
N ILE A 180 -29.02 -2.19 -14.70
CA ILE A 180 -28.96 -3.26 -15.70
C ILE A 180 -29.76 -4.49 -15.24
N LEU A 181 -29.65 -4.85 -13.95
CA LEU A 181 -30.39 -5.99 -13.38
C LEU A 181 -31.91 -5.72 -13.40
N PHE A 182 -32.34 -4.51 -13.06
CA PHE A 182 -33.75 -4.10 -13.13
C PHE A 182 -34.29 -4.15 -14.56
N VAL A 183 -33.55 -3.58 -15.53
CA VAL A 183 -33.93 -3.61 -16.94
C VAL A 183 -34.03 -5.06 -17.44
N THR A 184 -33.08 -5.91 -17.06
CA THR A 184 -33.09 -7.33 -17.43
C THR A 184 -34.29 -8.06 -16.83
N ALA A 185 -34.61 -7.82 -15.56
CA ALA A 185 -35.77 -8.39 -14.89
C ALA A 185 -37.10 -7.94 -15.54
N LEU A 186 -37.20 -6.67 -15.95
CA LEU A 186 -38.36 -6.15 -16.68
C LEU A 186 -38.50 -6.79 -18.06
N ILE A 187 -37.41 -6.96 -18.81
CA ILE A 187 -37.42 -7.62 -20.12
C ILE A 187 -37.88 -9.08 -19.98
N ILE A 188 -37.36 -9.80 -18.98
CA ILE A 188 -37.76 -11.19 -18.70
C ILE A 188 -39.23 -11.24 -18.28
N GLY A 189 -39.65 -10.38 -17.35
CA GLY A 189 -41.03 -10.31 -16.89
C GLY A 189 -42.01 -10.01 -18.01
N TRP A 190 -41.66 -9.07 -18.90
CA TRP A 190 -42.44 -8.76 -20.10
C TRP A 190 -42.55 -9.98 -21.04
N HIS A 191 -41.46 -10.69 -21.27
CA HIS A 191 -41.48 -11.87 -22.14
C HIS A 191 -42.31 -13.03 -21.57
N PHE A 192 -42.38 -13.19 -20.25
CA PHE A 192 -43.14 -14.28 -19.61
C PHE A 192 -44.62 -13.94 -19.35
N TYR A 193 -44.96 -12.67 -19.10
CA TYR A 193 -46.32 -12.27 -18.69
C TYR A 193 -47.04 -11.37 -19.70
N GLY A 194 -46.32 -10.77 -20.66
CA GLY A 194 -46.88 -9.87 -21.68
C GLY A 194 -47.07 -10.50 -23.06
N GLY A 195 -46.74 -11.79 -23.21
CA GLY A 195 -46.95 -12.59 -24.42
C GLY A 195 -48.15 -13.53 -24.31
#